data_AF-A0A1I6X2M1-F1
#
_entry.id   AF-A0A1I6X2M1-F1
#
_cell.length_a   1.000
_cell.length_b   1.000
_cell.length_c   1.000
_cell.angle_alpha   90.00
_cell.angle_beta   90.00
_cell.angle_gamma   90.00
#
_symmetry.space_group_name_H-M   'P 1'
#
loop_
_entity.id
_entity.type
_entity.pdbx_description
1 polymer ?
#
loop_
_entity_poly.entity_id
_entity_poly.type
_entity_poly.pdbx_seq_one_letter_code
_entity_poly.pdbx_strand_id
1 'polypeptide(L)'
;MHGEYKVPDGKLVSADVEVVDQRLSRVRISGDFFLEPDEALEDLNRSLRGASVNADTETLTALVRQGLDPETRLVGFTVESVAVAVRRAVTGSTGWLDHEWRLVRESARSPLMHMALDQVLAEEVAAGNRPPTLRFWEWAAP
;
A
#
# COMPACT_ATOMS: atom_id res chain seq x y z
N MET A 1 -4.35 -1.59 -12.48
CA MET A 1 -3.87 -0.88 -11.28
C MET A 1 -3.17 -1.88 -10.39
N HIS A 2 -2.11 -1.50 -9.69
CA HIS A 2 -1.28 -2.43 -8.92
C HIS A 2 -1.04 -1.87 -7.51
N GLY A 3 -1.07 -2.73 -6.50
CA GLY A 3 -0.79 -2.34 -5.12
C GLY A 3 -0.25 -3.51 -4.31
N GLU A 4 0.73 -3.21 -3.47
CA GLU A 4 1.41 -4.21 -2.65
C GLU A 4 1.30 -3.88 -1.17
N TYR A 5 1.29 -4.93 -0.35
CA TYR A 5 1.34 -4.83 1.09
C TYR A 5 2.26 -5.91 1.66
N LYS A 6 3.35 -5.47 2.31
CA LYS A 6 4.23 -6.34 3.08
C LYS A 6 3.66 -6.49 4.49
N VAL A 7 3.16 -7.67 4.82
CA VAL A 7 2.67 -7.97 6.18
C VAL A 7 3.87 -7.92 7.15
N PRO A 8 3.78 -7.19 8.29
CA PRO A 8 4.82 -7.23 9.32
C PRO A 8 5.10 -8.66 9.77
N ASP A 9 6.36 -9.07 9.75
CA ASP A 9 6.83 -10.45 9.99
C ASP A 9 6.16 -11.53 9.13
N GLY A 10 5.51 -11.12 8.03
CA GLY A 10 4.76 -11.99 7.13
C GLY A 10 5.20 -11.88 5.69
N LYS A 11 4.27 -12.24 4.81
CA LYS A 11 4.46 -12.36 3.37
C LYS A 11 3.99 -11.10 2.66
N LEU A 12 4.51 -10.90 1.46
CA LEU A 12 4.08 -9.88 0.52
C LEU A 12 2.78 -10.34 -0.13
N VAL A 13 1.80 -9.45 -0.16
CA VAL A 13 0.55 -9.60 -0.90
C VAL A 13 0.48 -8.48 -1.93
N SER A 14 0.36 -8.85 -3.19
CA SER A 14 0.22 -7.94 -4.32
C SER A 14 -1.14 -8.13 -4.99
N ALA A 15 -1.77 -7.04 -5.38
CA ALA A 15 -3.08 -7.00 -6.01
C ALA A 15 -3.01 -6.29 -7.35
N ASP A 16 -3.34 -7.00 -8.42
CA ASP A 16 -3.60 -6.43 -9.73
C ASP A 16 -5.11 -6.31 -9.93
N VAL A 17 -5.56 -5.09 -10.22
CA VAL A 17 -6.97 -4.73 -10.27
C VAL A 17 -7.29 -4.01 -11.58
N GLU A 18 -8.36 -4.45 -12.25
CA GLU A 18 -9.00 -3.72 -13.34
C GLU A 18 -10.32 -3.12 -12.84
N VAL A 19 -10.63 -1.92 -13.32
CA VAL A 19 -11.82 -1.16 -12.91
C VAL A 19 -12.65 -0.83 -14.15
N VAL A 20 -13.95 -1.10 -14.08
CA VAL A 20 -14.96 -0.68 -15.06
C VAL A 20 -16.13 -0.09 -14.28
N ASP A 21 -16.62 1.09 -14.71
CA ASP A 21 -17.76 1.77 -14.10
C ASP A 21 -17.66 1.94 -12.56
N GLN A 22 -16.48 2.34 -12.07
CA GLN A 22 -16.18 2.52 -10.63
C GLN A 22 -16.31 1.22 -9.80
N ARG A 23 -16.22 0.06 -10.44
CA ARG A 23 -16.26 -1.25 -9.78
C ARG A 23 -15.10 -2.13 -10.22
N LEU A 24 -14.66 -3.00 -9.33
CA LEU A 24 -13.56 -3.94 -9.61
C LEU A 24 -14.07 -4.99 -10.62
N SER A 25 -13.66 -4.90 -11.88
CA SER A 25 -14.07 -5.86 -12.92
C SER A 25 -13.24 -7.14 -12.87
N ARG A 26 -11.96 -7.00 -12.53
CA ARG A 26 -11.01 -8.11 -12.34
C ARG A 26 -10.12 -7.82 -11.14
N VAL A 27 -9.89 -8.83 -10.33
CA VAL A 27 -8.92 -8.81 -9.23
C VAL A 27 -8.07 -10.07 -9.34
N ARG A 28 -6.76 -9.90 -9.22
CA ARG A 28 -5.78 -10.98 -9.13
C ARG A 28 -4.88 -10.71 -7.93
N ILE A 29 -4.96 -11.58 -6.94
CA ILE A 29 -4.07 -11.57 -5.78
C ILE A 29 -2.91 -12.54 -6.03
N SER A 30 -1.70 -12.10 -5.67
CA SER A 30 -0.47 -12.86 -5.82
C SER A 30 0.54 -12.46 -4.74
N GLY A 31 1.61 -13.23 -4.56
CA GLY A 31 2.60 -12.95 -3.50
C GLY A 31 3.42 -14.18 -3.12
N ASP A 32 4.17 -14.08 -2.03
CA ASP A 32 4.98 -15.17 -1.45
C ASP A 32 4.32 -15.83 -0.23
N PHE A 33 2.98 -15.87 -0.22
CA PHE A 33 2.14 -16.52 0.79
C PHE A 33 1.66 -17.91 0.35
N PHE A 34 1.06 -18.65 1.28
CA PHE A 34 0.39 -19.92 1.00
C PHE A 34 -1.05 -19.87 1.47
N LEU A 35 -1.91 -20.63 0.80
CA LEU A 35 -3.28 -20.88 1.21
C LEU A 35 -3.60 -22.37 1.05
N GLU A 36 -4.42 -22.91 1.95
CA GLU A 36 -4.87 -24.30 1.89
C GLU A 36 -6.40 -24.37 2.04
N PRO A 37 -7.12 -24.94 1.07
CA PRO A 37 -6.62 -25.50 -0.19
C PRO A 37 -6.21 -24.40 -1.20
N ASP A 38 -5.38 -24.70 -2.19
CA ASP A 38 -4.85 -23.71 -3.14
C ASP A 38 -5.91 -23.18 -4.11
N GLU A 39 -7.00 -23.93 -4.35
CA GLU A 39 -8.11 -23.46 -5.17
C GLU A 39 -8.89 -22.30 -4.52
N ALA A 40 -8.77 -22.09 -3.21
CA ALA A 40 -9.43 -20.97 -2.53
C ALA A 40 -8.90 -19.59 -2.97
N LEU A 41 -7.79 -19.54 -3.72
CA LEU A 41 -7.27 -18.30 -4.33
C LEU A 41 -8.26 -17.76 -5.37
N GLU A 42 -8.94 -18.65 -6.09
CA GLU A 42 -9.94 -18.28 -7.08
C GLU A 42 -11.19 -17.70 -6.40
N ASP A 43 -11.58 -18.25 -5.26
CA ASP A 43 -12.70 -17.75 -4.44
C ASP A 43 -12.38 -16.38 -3.85
N LEU A 44 -11.16 -16.21 -3.34
CA LEU A 44 -10.63 -14.93 -2.89
C LEU A 44 -10.68 -13.88 -4.00
N ASN A 45 -10.17 -14.19 -5.19
CA ASN A 45 -10.21 -13.28 -6.34
C ASN A 45 -11.66 -12.94 -6.75
N ARG A 46 -12.58 -13.92 -6.68
CA ARG A 46 -13.98 -13.74 -7.07
C ARG A 46 -14.74 -12.87 -6.07
N SER A 47 -14.47 -13.04 -4.78
CA SER A 47 -15.14 -12.33 -3.68
C SER A 47 -15.09 -10.81 -3.79
N LEU A 48 -14.03 -10.28 -4.41
CA LEU A 48 -13.78 -8.85 -4.58
C LEU A 48 -14.35 -8.28 -5.88
N ARG A 49 -14.80 -9.12 -6.82
CA ARG A 49 -15.37 -8.64 -8.10
C ARG A 49 -16.67 -7.90 -7.84
N GLY A 50 -16.84 -6.76 -8.48
CA GLY A 50 -17.99 -5.88 -8.31
C GLY A 50 -17.94 -5.01 -7.05
N ALA A 51 -16.90 -5.12 -6.21
CA ALA A 51 -16.69 -4.15 -5.12
C ALA A 51 -16.55 -2.73 -5.70
N SER A 52 -17.02 -1.74 -4.96
CA SER A 52 -16.82 -0.33 -5.32
C SER A 52 -15.36 0.05 -5.18
N VAL A 53 -14.82 0.89 -6.06
CA VAL A 53 -13.48 1.48 -5.88
C VAL A 53 -13.38 2.35 -4.62
N ASN A 54 -14.51 2.82 -4.11
CA ASN A 54 -14.59 3.60 -2.87
C ASN A 54 -14.80 2.74 -1.62
N ALA A 55 -14.83 1.40 -1.75
CA ALA A 55 -14.93 0.51 -0.60
C ALA A 55 -13.72 0.69 0.32
N ASP A 56 -13.97 0.79 1.62
CA ASP A 56 -12.92 0.85 2.62
C ASP A 56 -12.35 -0.56 2.91
N THR A 57 -11.26 -0.58 3.68
CA THR A 57 -10.58 -1.83 4.05
C THR A 57 -11.51 -2.78 4.79
N GLU A 58 -12.42 -2.27 5.62
CA GLU A 58 -13.36 -3.09 6.40
C GLU A 58 -14.37 -3.80 5.47
N THR A 59 -14.97 -3.06 4.54
CA THR A 59 -15.88 -3.60 3.53
C THR A 59 -15.20 -4.67 2.68
N LEU A 60 -13.98 -4.39 2.19
CA LEU A 60 -13.22 -5.34 1.38
C LEU A 60 -12.84 -6.60 2.18
N THR A 61 -12.49 -6.44 3.46
CA THR A 61 -12.20 -7.56 4.37
C THR A 61 -13.43 -8.45 4.54
N ALA A 62 -14.61 -7.84 4.74
CA ALA A 62 -15.86 -8.56 4.89
C ALA A 62 -16.22 -9.37 3.62
N LEU A 63 -16.03 -8.78 2.43
CA LEU A 63 -16.27 -9.48 1.16
C LEU A 63 -15.39 -10.72 1.02
N VAL A 64 -14.09 -10.59 1.29
CA VAL A 64 -13.16 -11.72 1.20
C VAL A 64 -13.48 -12.78 2.25
N ARG A 65 -13.80 -12.38 3.48
CA ARG A 65 -14.20 -13.32 4.54
C ARG A 65 -15.48 -14.09 4.18
N GLN A 66 -16.44 -13.46 3.52
CA GLN A 66 -17.68 -14.11 3.06
C GLN A 66 -17.48 -15.00 1.84
N GLY A 67 -16.49 -14.71 1.00
CA GLY A 67 -16.19 -15.47 -0.20
C GLY A 67 -15.30 -16.69 0.01
N LEU A 68 -14.64 -16.79 1.16
CA LEU A 68 -13.76 -17.91 1.52
C LEU A 68 -14.50 -18.97 2.34
N ASP A 69 -14.09 -20.23 2.17
CA ASP A 69 -14.47 -21.30 3.10
C ASP A 69 -13.88 -20.98 4.49
N PRO A 70 -14.66 -21.02 5.59
CA PRO A 70 -14.17 -20.79 6.95
C PRO A 70 -12.99 -21.70 7.36
N GLU A 71 -12.84 -22.87 6.75
CA GLU A 71 -11.75 -23.81 6.99
C GLU A 71 -10.48 -23.50 6.17
N THR A 72 -10.54 -22.49 5.28
CA THR A 72 -9.38 -22.06 4.49
C THR A 72 -8.27 -21.56 5.42
N ARG A 73 -7.10 -22.17 5.35
CA ARG A 73 -5.93 -21.74 6.10
C ARG A 73 -5.11 -20.74 5.29
N LEU A 74 -4.94 -19.55 5.85
CA LEU A 74 -4.11 -18.48 5.28
C LEU A 74 -2.76 -18.46 6.01
N VAL A 75 -1.66 -18.63 5.28
CA VAL A 75 -0.32 -18.73 5.86
C VAL A 75 0.55 -17.57 5.40
N GLY A 76 0.96 -16.75 6.36
CA GLY A 76 1.82 -15.60 6.13
C GLY A 76 1.07 -14.32 5.70
N PHE A 77 -0.26 -14.36 5.66
CA PHE A 77 -1.11 -13.22 5.34
C PHE A 77 -2.49 -13.36 6.00
N THR A 78 -3.27 -12.29 5.98
CA THR A 78 -4.65 -12.27 6.50
C THR A 78 -5.62 -11.72 5.47
N VAL A 79 -6.93 -11.87 5.72
CA VAL A 79 -7.96 -11.27 4.88
C VAL A 79 -7.80 -9.75 4.79
N GLU A 80 -7.47 -9.11 5.91
CA GLU A 80 -7.22 -7.67 6.00
C GLU A 80 -6.02 -7.26 5.13
N SER A 81 -4.97 -8.09 5.07
CA SER A 81 -3.79 -7.82 4.24
C SER A 81 -4.12 -7.75 2.74
N VAL A 82 -5.07 -8.58 2.26
CA VAL A 82 -5.60 -8.54 0.89
C VAL A 82 -6.37 -7.25 0.66
N ALA A 83 -7.27 -6.90 1.58
CA ALA A 83 -8.04 -5.67 1.51
C ALA A 83 -7.14 -4.43 1.43
N VAL A 84 -6.03 -4.41 2.19
CA VAL A 84 -5.03 -3.33 2.13
C VAL A 84 -4.34 -3.30 0.77
N ALA A 85 -3.89 -4.44 0.22
CA ALA A 85 -3.24 -4.49 -1.10
C ALA A 85 -4.18 -3.99 -2.21
N VAL A 86 -5.45 -4.42 -2.21
CA VAL A 86 -6.48 -3.98 -3.16
C VAL A 86 -6.76 -2.49 -3.03
N ARG A 87 -6.92 -2.00 -1.80
CA ARG A 87 -7.16 -0.57 -1.56
C ARG A 87 -5.99 0.27 -2.05
N ARG A 88 -4.74 -0.15 -1.79
CA ARG A 88 -3.54 0.49 -2.31
C ARG A 88 -3.52 0.52 -3.84
N ALA A 89 -3.91 -0.58 -4.49
CA ALA A 89 -3.98 -0.66 -5.94
C ALA A 89 -4.96 0.38 -6.51
N VAL A 90 -6.14 0.51 -5.89
CA VAL A 90 -7.18 1.44 -6.35
C VAL A 90 -6.84 2.89 -6.03
N THR A 91 -6.26 3.19 -4.87
CA THR A 91 -5.90 4.56 -4.49
C THR A 91 -4.61 5.05 -5.16
N GLY A 92 -3.90 4.19 -5.89
CA GLY A 92 -2.58 4.51 -6.44
C GLY A 92 -1.55 4.79 -5.34
N SER A 93 -1.68 4.14 -4.18
CA SER A 93 -0.71 4.30 -3.11
C SER A 93 0.62 3.73 -3.57
N THR A 94 1.62 4.59 -3.66
CA THR A 94 3.00 4.22 -3.98
C THR A 94 3.76 3.79 -2.72
N GLY A 95 4.66 2.83 -2.87
CA GLY A 95 5.61 2.40 -1.85
C GLY A 95 6.90 3.23 -1.86
N TRP A 96 7.78 2.96 -0.90
CA TRP A 96 9.07 3.64 -0.80
C TRP A 96 9.91 3.53 -2.08
N LEU A 97 9.94 2.34 -2.68
CA LEU A 97 10.77 2.04 -3.86
C LEU A 97 10.19 2.60 -5.17
N ASP A 98 8.95 3.08 -5.16
CA ASP A 98 8.29 3.68 -6.33
C ASP A 98 8.71 5.15 -6.53
N HIS A 99 9.52 5.68 -5.63
CA HIS A 99 9.94 7.08 -5.63
C HIS A 99 11.45 7.22 -5.84
N GLU A 100 11.82 8.15 -6.73
CA GLU A 100 13.20 8.60 -6.89
C GLU A 100 13.61 9.54 -5.74
N TRP A 101 13.87 8.96 -4.56
CA TRP A 101 14.25 9.72 -3.38
C TRP A 101 15.51 10.56 -3.62
N ARG A 102 15.40 11.86 -3.39
CA ARG A 102 16.54 12.77 -3.40
C ARG A 102 17.13 12.89 -2.01
N LEU A 103 18.35 12.37 -1.83
CA LEU A 103 19.13 12.60 -0.62
C LEU A 103 19.71 14.02 -0.64
N VAL A 104 19.35 14.84 0.35
CA VAL A 104 19.93 16.16 0.57
C VAL A 104 20.89 16.08 1.75
N ARG A 105 22.17 16.37 1.49
CA ARG A 105 23.22 16.44 2.52
C ARG A 105 23.57 17.89 2.78
N GLU A 106 23.47 18.30 4.03
CA GLU A 106 23.70 19.69 4.45
C GLU A 106 24.62 19.72 5.66
N SER A 107 25.26 20.88 5.87
CA SER A 107 25.99 21.15 7.11
C SER A 107 25.02 21.27 8.29
N ALA A 108 25.55 21.18 9.51
CA ALA A 108 24.77 21.40 10.72
C ALA A 108 24.00 22.73 10.69
N ARG A 109 22.73 22.70 11.10
CA ARG A 109 21.84 23.86 11.18
C ARG A 109 21.20 23.96 12.57
N SER A 110 20.62 25.12 12.88
CA SER A 110 19.78 25.27 14.05
C SER A 110 18.45 24.50 13.87
N PRO A 111 17.80 24.07 14.97
CA PRO A 111 16.50 23.39 14.89
C PRO A 111 15.44 24.21 14.14
N LEU A 112 15.39 25.53 14.37
CA LEU A 112 14.46 26.42 13.66
C LEU A 112 14.68 26.43 12.14
N MET A 113 15.94 26.39 11.69
CA MET A 113 16.24 26.36 10.27
C MET A 113 15.89 25.00 9.64
N HIS A 114 16.11 23.89 10.37
CA HIS A 114 15.66 22.57 9.92
C HIS A 114 14.14 22.53 9.70
N MET A 115 13.38 23.09 10.64
CA MET A 115 11.91 23.20 10.52
C MET A 115 11.50 24.06 9.32
N ALA A 116 12.11 25.23 9.14
CA ALA A 116 11.82 26.09 8.00
C ALA A 116 12.11 25.39 6.66
N LEU A 117 13.22 24.65 6.58
CA LEU A 117 13.57 23.89 5.38
C LEU A 117 12.60 22.74 5.14
N ASP A 118 12.25 21.95 6.16
CA ASP A 118 11.32 20.83 6.00
C ASP A 118 9.94 21.28 5.55
N GLN A 119 9.45 22.43 6.03
CA GLN A 119 8.20 23.01 5.54
C GLN A 119 8.28 23.29 4.03
N VAL A 120 9.26 24.08 3.59
CA VAL A 120 9.40 24.45 2.17
C VAL A 120 9.61 23.20 1.30
N LEU A 121 10.40 22.23 1.77
CA LEU A 121 10.64 20.99 1.04
C LEU A 121 9.38 20.13 0.92
N ALA A 122 8.59 20.01 1.99
CA ALA A 122 7.33 19.29 1.96
C ALA A 122 6.31 19.96 1.04
N GLU A 123 6.20 21.29 1.08
CA GLU A 123 5.34 22.07 0.18
C GLU A 123 5.74 21.90 -1.29
N GLU A 124 7.03 21.94 -1.61
CA GLU A 124 7.53 21.74 -2.98
C GLU A 124 7.31 20.30 -3.48
N VAL A 125 7.39 19.28 -2.61
CA VAL A 125 7.03 17.90 -2.95
C VAL A 125 5.53 17.79 -3.21
N ALA A 126 4.70 18.37 -2.35
CA ALA A 126 3.25 18.38 -2.51
C ALA A 126 2.79 19.12 -3.78
N ALA A 127 3.51 20.19 -4.17
CA ALA A 127 3.29 20.92 -5.40
C ALA A 127 3.82 20.20 -6.66
N GLY A 128 4.59 19.10 -6.51
CA GLY A 128 5.19 18.36 -7.63
C GLY A 128 6.40 19.06 -8.27
N ASN A 129 6.94 20.11 -7.63
CA ASN A 129 8.09 20.86 -8.14
C ASN A 129 9.42 20.13 -7.91
N ARG A 130 9.43 19.11 -7.03
CA ARG A 130 10.61 18.29 -6.73
C ARG A 130 10.22 16.87 -6.32
N PRO A 131 11.14 15.90 -6.49
CA PRO A 131 10.91 14.54 -5.99
C PRO A 131 10.92 14.47 -4.44
N PRO A 132 10.33 13.40 -3.87
CA PRO A 132 10.41 13.12 -2.44
C PRO A 132 11.85 13.21 -1.92
N THR A 133 12.02 13.83 -0.76
CA THR A 133 13.34 14.18 -0.23
C THR A 133 13.62 13.44 1.08
N LEU A 134 14.82 12.86 1.19
CA LEU A 134 15.35 12.29 2.43
C LEU A 134 16.44 13.22 2.96
N ARG A 135 16.35 13.58 4.23
CA ARG A 135 17.32 14.43 4.94
C ARG A 135 17.71 13.79 6.27
N PHE A 136 18.94 14.05 6.68
CA PHE A 136 19.42 13.78 8.03
C PHE A 136 19.71 15.13 8.67
N TRP A 137 19.13 15.37 9.85
CA TRP A 137 19.37 16.60 10.57
C TRP A 137 20.70 16.51 11.31
N GLU A 138 21.63 17.37 10.91
CA GLU A 138 22.84 17.66 11.69
C GLU A 138 22.57 18.87 12.58
N TRP A 139 22.69 18.71 13.90
CA TRP A 139 22.31 19.74 14.88
C TRP A 139 23.52 20.60 15.21
N ALA A 140 23.44 21.91 14.95
CA ALA A 140 24.52 22.85 15.28
C ALA A 140 24.56 23.23 16.76
N ALA A 141 23.45 23.02 17.48
CA ALA A 141 23.28 23.21 18.91
C ALA A 141 22.12 22.31 19.40
N PRO A 142 22.06 21.98 20.71
CA PRO A 142 20.95 21.23 21.31
C PRO A 142 19.58 21.87 21.05
#